data_AF-A0AAU7AW78-F1
#
_entry.id   AF-A0AAU7AW78-F1
#
_cell.length_a   1.000
_cell.length_b   1.000
_cell.length_c   1.000
_cell.angle_alpha   90.00
_cell.angle_beta   90.00
_cell.angle_gamma   90.00
#
_symmetry.space_group_name_H-M   'P 1'
#
loop_
_entity.id
_entity.type
_entity.pdbx_description
1 polymer ?
#
loop_
_entity_poly.entity_id
_entity_poly.type
_entity_poly.pdbx_seq_one_letter_code
_entity_poly.pdbx_strand_id
1 'polypeptide(L)'
;MNTDRVLRRVFFETKPSNVYRRPSTSLCGDFDGDGRTDRALHFQCCTVSSPAPWVVLRGRAGGWKIVYKRLSDTTFRLEGDGTHLVTTEPKYSRTDALCCPTRLRIGTLRWNGGRFIRTFTLEFTDENS
;
A
#
# COMPACT_ATOMS: atom_id res chain seq x y z
N MET A 1 -2.78 16.97 -8.69
CA MET A 1 -2.52 15.81 -9.57
C MET A 1 -3.77 14.95 -9.63
N ASN A 2 -4.37 14.77 -10.81
CA ASN A 2 -5.60 14.00 -11.02
C ASN A 2 -5.34 12.52 -10.75
N THR A 3 -6.19 11.88 -9.95
CA THR A 3 -6.20 10.44 -9.72
C THR A 3 -6.19 9.73 -11.07
N ASP A 4 -5.17 8.91 -11.33
CA ASP A 4 -4.97 8.19 -12.59
C ASP A 4 -6.25 7.42 -12.99
N ARG A 5 -6.59 7.39 -14.28
CA ARG A 5 -7.78 6.72 -14.81
C ARG A 5 -7.85 5.24 -14.37
N VAL A 6 -6.70 4.58 -14.23
CA VAL A 6 -6.60 3.19 -13.78
C VAL A 6 -7.01 3.06 -12.31
N LEU A 7 -6.67 4.03 -11.47
CA LEU A 7 -7.05 4.05 -10.06
C LEU A 7 -8.55 4.28 -9.89
N ARG A 8 -9.16 5.15 -10.72
CA ARG A 8 -10.62 5.35 -10.69
C ARG A 8 -11.38 4.04 -10.89
N ARG A 9 -10.98 3.23 -11.87
CA ARG A 9 -11.59 1.91 -12.14
C ARG A 9 -11.46 0.97 -10.94
N VAL A 10 -10.33 0.99 -10.25
CA VAL A 10 -10.10 0.13 -9.09
C VAL A 10 -10.90 0.59 -7.88
N PHE A 11 -11.07 1.90 -7.71
CA PHE A 11 -11.73 2.43 -6.54
C PHE A 11 -13.25 2.55 -6.71
N PHE A 12 -13.86 2.99 -7.83
CA PHE A 12 -15.33 3.00 -8.05
C PHE A 12 -15.78 3.17 -9.53
N GLU A 13 -16.87 2.50 -9.95
CA GLU A 13 -17.59 2.76 -11.23
C GLU A 13 -18.78 3.74 -11.11
N THR A 14 -19.25 4.12 -9.91
CA THR A 14 -20.29 5.14 -9.74
C THR A 14 -20.05 5.96 -8.48
N LYS A 15 -19.67 7.24 -8.66
CA LYS A 15 -19.25 8.25 -7.66
C LYS A 15 -18.15 7.79 -6.69
N PRO A 16 -16.93 8.36 -6.76
CA PRO A 16 -15.89 8.01 -5.79
C PRO A 16 -16.36 8.34 -4.38
N SER A 17 -16.14 7.46 -3.41
CA SER A 17 -16.20 7.90 -2.02
C SER A 17 -15.25 9.09 -1.89
N ASN A 18 -15.72 10.21 -1.32
CA ASN A 18 -14.95 11.46 -1.22
C ASN A 18 -13.60 11.28 -0.52
N VAL A 19 -13.48 10.15 0.18
CA VAL A 19 -12.40 9.72 1.05
C VAL A 19 -11.11 9.40 0.29
N TYR A 20 -11.15 8.59 -0.78
CA TYR A 20 -9.93 8.09 -1.46
C TYR A 20 -9.56 8.88 -2.72
N ARG A 21 -9.76 10.20 -2.70
CA ARG A 21 -9.55 11.04 -3.90
C ARG A 21 -8.08 11.20 -4.27
N ARG A 22 -7.19 11.20 -3.26
CA ARG A 22 -5.74 11.39 -3.41
C ARG A 22 -5.00 10.41 -2.50
N PRO A 23 -3.84 9.89 -2.94
CA PRO A 23 -2.99 9.11 -2.06
C PRO A 23 -2.45 10.00 -0.94
N SER A 24 -2.33 9.45 0.27
CA SER A 24 -1.60 10.09 1.38
C SER A 24 -0.10 9.89 1.23
N THR A 25 0.33 8.81 0.56
CA THR A 25 1.72 8.56 0.21
C THR A 25 1.85 8.21 -1.28
N SER A 26 2.80 8.85 -1.95
CA SER A 26 3.15 8.56 -3.35
C SER A 26 4.67 8.40 -3.46
N LEU A 27 5.12 7.19 -3.81
CA LEU A 27 6.52 6.85 -3.99
C LEU A 27 6.79 6.61 -5.47
N CYS A 28 7.98 7.02 -5.93
CA CYS A 28 8.49 6.73 -7.26
C CYS A 28 9.83 5.98 -7.10
N GLY A 29 10.05 4.94 -7.88
CA GLY A 29 11.26 4.12 -7.84
C GLY A 29 11.21 3.04 -8.92
N ASP A 30 12.31 2.34 -9.15
CA ASP A 30 12.33 1.16 -10.04
C ASP A 30 12.11 -0.09 -9.16
N PHE A 31 10.86 -0.38 -8.84
CA PHE A 31 10.52 -1.43 -7.86
C PHE A 31 10.48 -2.82 -8.50
N ASP A 32 10.45 -2.90 -9.83
CA ASP A 32 10.59 -4.16 -10.56
C ASP A 32 11.91 -4.39 -11.30
N GLY A 33 12.83 -3.44 -11.22
CA GLY A 33 14.21 -3.56 -11.69
C GLY A 33 14.36 -3.54 -13.20
N ASP A 34 13.41 -2.95 -13.92
CA ASP A 34 13.42 -2.87 -15.39
C ASP A 34 14.05 -1.60 -15.95
N GLY A 35 14.61 -0.76 -15.08
CA GLY A 35 15.24 0.51 -15.41
C GLY A 35 14.22 1.63 -15.66
N ARG A 36 12.92 1.42 -15.41
CA ARG A 36 11.87 2.43 -15.59
C ARG A 36 11.24 2.76 -14.24
N THR A 37 10.74 3.98 -14.15
CA THR A 37 10.06 4.44 -12.93
C THR A 37 8.69 3.78 -12.78
N ASP A 38 8.51 3.12 -11.66
CA ASP A 38 7.25 2.67 -11.08
C ASP A 38 6.68 3.69 -10.09
N ARG A 39 5.42 3.51 -9.71
CA ARG A 39 4.76 4.27 -8.66
C ARG A 39 4.15 3.35 -7.62
N ALA A 40 4.30 3.68 -6.35
CA ALA A 40 3.57 3.05 -5.26
C ALA A 40 2.69 4.10 -4.59
N LEU A 41 1.40 3.83 -4.48
CA LEU A 41 0.42 4.77 -3.95
C LEU A 41 -0.30 4.14 -2.78
N HIS A 42 -0.38 4.85 -1.66
CA HIS A 42 -1.11 4.45 -0.47
C HIS A 42 -2.15 5.50 -0.11
N PHE A 43 -3.33 5.05 0.28
CA PHE A 43 -4.51 5.85 0.54
C PHE A 43 -4.96 5.60 1.96
N GLN A 44 -4.86 6.60 2.82
CA GLN A 44 -5.39 6.53 4.17
C GLN A 44 -6.76 7.20 4.25
N CYS A 45 -7.58 6.71 5.17
CA CYS A 45 -8.93 7.21 5.44
C CYS A 45 -9.17 7.27 6.93
N CYS A 46 -9.95 8.27 7.31
CA CYS A 46 -10.94 8.31 8.39
C CYS A 46 -10.53 7.81 9.79
N THR A 47 -10.16 6.53 9.93
CA THR A 47 -9.80 5.93 11.22
C THR A 47 -8.61 5.00 11.07
N VAL A 48 -7.90 4.76 12.18
CA VAL A 48 -6.76 3.85 12.24
C VAL A 48 -7.12 2.40 11.88
N SER A 49 -8.37 1.99 12.02
CA SER A 49 -8.83 0.64 11.65
C SER A 49 -9.47 0.55 10.27
N SER A 50 -9.66 1.68 9.59
CA SER A 50 -10.23 1.69 8.24
C SER A 50 -9.30 0.97 7.27
N PRO A 51 -9.84 0.36 6.19
CA PRO A 51 -9.02 -0.04 5.06
C PRO A 51 -8.17 1.15 4.58
N ALA A 52 -6.89 0.90 4.34
CA ALA A 52 -5.96 1.86 3.78
C ALA A 52 -5.35 1.26 2.51
N PRO A 53 -6.07 1.36 1.37
CA PRO A 53 -5.66 0.72 0.15
C PRO A 53 -4.30 1.17 -0.33
N TRP A 54 -3.55 0.29 -0.97
CA TRP A 54 -2.35 0.65 -1.69
C TRP A 54 -2.11 -0.19 -2.94
N VAL A 55 -1.38 0.38 -3.89
CA VAL A 55 -1.15 -0.20 -5.22
C VAL A 55 0.26 0.10 -5.71
N VAL A 56 0.76 -0.76 -6.61
CA VAL A 56 1.96 -0.50 -7.41
C VAL A 56 1.56 -0.42 -8.87
N LEU A 57 1.99 0.65 -9.54
CA LEU A 57 1.81 0.89 -10.95
C LEU A 57 3.16 0.83 -11.67
N ARG A 58 3.21 0.05 -12.76
CA ARG A 58 4.36 0.00 -13.67
C ARG A 58 4.16 0.93 -14.85
N GLY A 59 5.19 1.71 -15.18
CA GLY A 59 5.22 2.57 -16.36
C GLY A 59 5.48 1.78 -17.64
N ARG A 60 4.60 1.89 -18.64
CA ARG A 60 4.78 1.28 -19.97
C ARG A 60 4.50 2.29 -21.08
N ALA A 61 4.95 1.99 -22.30
CA ALA A 61 4.54 2.73 -23.48
C ALA A 61 3.00 2.65 -23.59
N GLY A 62 2.32 3.79 -23.46
CA GLY A 62 0.86 3.87 -23.41
C GLY A 62 0.25 4.08 -22.01
N GLY A 63 1.06 4.18 -20.95
CA GLY A 63 0.62 4.65 -19.63
C GLY A 63 0.95 3.70 -18.47
N TRP A 64 0.23 3.87 -17.37
CA TRP A 64 0.41 3.12 -16.13
C TRP A 64 -0.43 1.84 -16.10
N LYS A 65 0.12 0.75 -15.56
CA LYS A 65 -0.63 -0.48 -15.29
C LYS A 65 -0.49 -0.86 -13.83
N ILE A 66 -1.61 -1.18 -13.16
CA ILE A 66 -1.55 -1.76 -11.81
C ILE A 66 -1.00 -3.18 -11.91
N VAL A 67 0.13 -3.40 -11.26
CA VAL A 67 0.83 -4.70 -11.22
C VAL A 67 0.76 -5.33 -9.82
N TYR A 68 0.33 -4.58 -8.81
CA TYR A 68 0.05 -5.06 -7.48
C TYR A 68 -1.03 -4.20 -6.80
N LYS A 69 -1.90 -4.80 -5.98
CA LYS A 69 -2.92 -4.06 -5.22
C LYS A 69 -3.31 -4.77 -3.92
N ARG A 70 -3.57 -3.98 -2.87
CA ARG A 70 -4.28 -4.37 -1.65
C ARG A 70 -5.34 -3.33 -1.37
N LEU A 71 -6.61 -3.75 -1.40
CA LEU A 71 -7.74 -2.82 -1.33
C LEU A 71 -8.47 -2.86 0.02
N SER A 72 -8.28 -3.94 0.78
CA SER A 72 -9.00 -4.18 2.03
C SER A 72 -8.08 -4.23 3.25
N ASP A 73 -6.76 -4.12 3.04
CA ASP A 73 -5.79 -4.15 4.13
C ASP A 73 -5.83 -2.81 4.87
N THR A 74 -5.70 -2.86 6.18
CA THR A 74 -5.25 -1.69 6.95
C THR A 74 -3.73 -1.65 6.84
N THR A 75 -3.22 -0.57 6.28
CA THR A 75 -1.78 -0.30 6.16
C THR A 75 -1.51 1.03 6.85
N PHE A 76 -0.66 1.03 7.86
CA PHE A 76 -0.32 2.26 8.59
C PHE A 76 0.71 3.08 7.83
N ARG A 77 1.65 2.41 7.17
CA ARG A 77 2.73 3.05 6.43
C ARG A 77 3.12 2.26 5.19
N LEU A 78 3.49 2.99 4.14
CA LEU A 78 4.12 2.47 2.93
C LEU A 78 5.40 3.29 2.68
N GLU A 79 6.52 2.61 2.58
CA GLU A 79 7.85 3.18 2.40
C GLU A 79 8.58 2.49 1.24
N GLY A 80 9.55 3.18 0.64
CA GLY A 80 10.45 2.61 -0.35
C GLY A 80 11.80 2.30 0.28
N ASP A 81 12.38 1.16 -0.09
CA ASP A 81 13.71 0.72 0.33
C ASP A 81 14.43 0.14 -0.89
N GLY A 82 15.14 1.00 -1.64
CA GLY A 82 15.73 0.63 -2.93
C GLY A 82 14.68 0.11 -3.91
N THR A 83 14.81 -1.15 -4.32
CA THR A 83 13.86 -1.85 -5.21
C THR A 83 12.71 -2.51 -4.46
N HIS A 84 12.64 -2.38 -3.13
CA HIS A 84 11.59 -2.94 -2.30
C HIS A 84 10.58 -1.87 -1.86
N LEU A 85 9.38 -2.33 -1.53
CA LEU A 85 8.39 -1.54 -0.81
C LEU A 85 8.15 -2.18 0.56
N VAL A 86 8.20 -1.37 1.60
CA VAL A 86 8.02 -1.80 2.99
C VAL A 86 6.69 -1.25 3.49
N THR A 87 5.97 -2.08 4.24
CA THR A 87 4.66 -1.74 4.80
C THR A 87 4.64 -2.04 6.28
N THR A 88 4.11 -1.12 7.07
CA THR A 88 3.77 -1.38 8.47
C THR A 88 2.26 -1.60 8.57
N GLU A 89 1.85 -2.74 9.13
CA GLU A 89 0.43 -3.10 9.24
C GLU A 89 0.09 -3.63 10.63
N PRO A 90 -1.15 -3.41 11.10
CA PRO A 90 -1.62 -4.02 12.33
C PRO A 90 -1.74 -5.54 12.19
N LYS A 91 -1.41 -6.25 13.27
CA LYS A 91 -1.71 -7.67 13.47
C LYS A 91 -2.54 -7.83 14.75
N TYR A 92 -3.84 -7.60 14.63
CA TYR A 92 -4.76 -7.70 15.76
C TYR A 92 -4.79 -9.12 16.34
N SER A 93 -4.62 -9.21 17.65
CA SER A 93 -5.05 -10.35 18.45
C SER A 93 -6.57 -10.33 18.65
N ARG A 94 -7.13 -11.40 19.23
CA ARG A 94 -8.57 -11.45 19.55
C ARG A 94 -8.97 -10.46 20.64
N THR A 95 -8.02 -10.03 21.47
CA THR A 95 -8.26 -9.12 22.60
C THR A 95 -7.89 -7.68 22.30
N ASP A 96 -7.32 -7.40 21.13
CA ASP A 96 -6.91 -6.05 20.76
C ASP A 96 -8.14 -5.19 20.46
N ALA A 97 -8.13 -3.96 20.98
CA ALA A 97 -8.99 -2.93 20.46
C ALA A 97 -8.60 -2.62 19.01
N LEU A 98 -9.57 -2.34 18.14
CA LEU A 98 -9.32 -2.02 16.74
C LEU A 98 -8.46 -0.76 16.53
N CYS A 99 -8.29 0.08 17.56
CA CYS A 99 -7.39 1.23 17.49
C CYS A 99 -5.91 0.87 17.70
N CYS A 100 -5.67 -0.24 18.38
CA CYS A 100 -4.52 -0.43 19.23
C CYS A 100 -4.07 -1.89 19.15
N PRO A 101 -3.50 -2.31 18.00
CA PRO A 101 -2.99 -3.66 17.85
C PRO A 101 -1.79 -3.87 18.78
N THR A 102 -1.70 -5.02 19.43
CA THR A 102 -0.55 -5.39 20.28
C THR A 102 0.67 -5.84 19.48
N ARG A 103 0.49 -6.02 18.17
CA ARG A 103 1.55 -6.42 17.24
C ARG A 103 1.41 -5.70 15.91
N LEU A 104 2.56 -5.40 15.32
CA LEU A 104 2.67 -4.99 13.94
C LEU A 104 3.23 -6.15 13.12
N ARG A 105 3.00 -6.08 11.81
CA ARG A 105 3.72 -6.88 10.83
C ARG A 105 4.37 -5.96 9.83
N ILE A 106 5.63 -6.22 9.55
CA ILE A 106 6.39 -5.53 8.52
C ILE A 106 6.32 -6.37 7.25
N GLY A 107 5.62 -5.85 6.25
CA GLY A 107 5.49 -6.49 4.96
C GLY A 107 6.53 -5.95 3.98
N THR A 108 7.36 -6.82 3.40
CA THR A 108 8.27 -6.46 2.31
C THR A 108 7.70 -6.96 0.99
N LEU A 109 7.50 -6.06 0.05
CA LEU A 109 7.13 -6.37 -1.32
C LEU A 109 8.36 -6.28 -2.22
N ARG A 110 8.63 -7.35 -2.95
CA ARG A 110 9.76 -7.43 -3.90
C ARG A 110 9.33 -8.05 -5.21
N TRP A 111 9.93 -7.62 -6.31
CA TRP A 111 9.77 -8.30 -7.60
C TRP A 111 10.55 -9.61 -7.61
N ASN A 112 9.97 -10.68 -8.15
CA ASN A 112 10.64 -11.99 -8.27
C ASN A 112 11.02 -12.36 -9.72
N GLY A 113 10.94 -11.42 -10.66
CA GLY A 113 11.15 -11.65 -12.09
C GLY A 113 9.86 -11.72 -12.91
N GLY A 114 8.71 -12.00 -12.29
CA GLY A 114 7.41 -12.04 -13.01
C GLY A 114 6.24 -11.38 -12.29
N ARG A 115 6.30 -11.27 -10.96
CA ARG A 115 5.30 -10.59 -10.14
C ARG A 115 5.90 -10.08 -8.84
N PHE A 116 5.18 -9.17 -8.21
CA PHE A 116 5.48 -8.79 -6.83
C PHE A 116 5.09 -9.90 -5.85
N ILE A 117 6.02 -10.27 -4.98
CA ILE A 117 5.83 -11.22 -3.89
C ILE A 117 5.95 -10.45 -2.57
N ARG A 118 5.02 -10.74 -1.66
CA ARG A 118 4.96 -10.11 -0.35
C ARG A 118 5.33 -11.11 0.74
N THR A 119 6.28 -10.75 1.59
CA THR A 119 6.67 -11.50 2.79
C THR A 119 6.44 -10.65 4.03
N PHE A 120 6.42 -11.28 5.21
CA PHE A 120 6.18 -10.57 6.47
C PHE A 120 7.14 -11.02 7.56
N THR A 121 7.53 -10.06 8.40
CA THR A 121 8.13 -10.28 9.72
C THR A 121 7.19 -9.70 10.78
N LEU A 122 7.12 -10.30 11.97
CA LEU A 122 6.31 -9.80 13.08
C LEU A 122 7.15 -8.92 14.00
N GLU A 123 6.57 -7.83 14.45
CA GLU A 123 7.14 -6.94 15.47
C GLU A 123 6.11 -6.75 16.60
N PHE A 124 6.59 -6.69 17.84
CA PHE A 124 5.75 -6.35 18.97
C PHE A 124 5.68 -4.83 19.10
N THR A 125 4.49 -4.30 19.40
CA THR A 125 4.40 -2.89 19.79
C THR A 125 4.84 -2.79 21.24
N ASP A 126 5.88 -2.02 21.52
CA ASP A 126 6.24 -1.73 22.91
C ASP A 126 5.08 -0.94 23.54
N GLU A 127 4.41 -1.54 24.53
CA GLU A 127 3.53 -0.80 25.44
C GLU A 127 4.42 0.02 26.38
N ASN A 128 4.87 1.20 25.94
CA ASN A 128 5.15 2.40 26.76
C ASN A 128 5.95 3.45 25.98
N SER A 129 5.30 4.57 25.64
CA SER A 129 5.87 5.93 25.63
C SER A 129 4.75 6.95 25.75
#